data_AF-A0A933U1X7-F1
#
_entry.id   AF-A0A933U1X7-F1
#
_cell.length_a   1.000
_cell.length_b   1.000
_cell.length_c   1.000
_cell.angle_alpha   90.00
_cell.angle_beta   90.00
_cell.angle_gamma   90.00
#
_symmetry.space_group_name_H-M   'P 1'
#
loop_
_entity.id
_entity.type
_entity.pdbx_description
1 polymer ?
#
loop_
_entity_poly.entity_id
_entity_poly.type
_entity_poly.pdbx_seq_one_letter_code
_entity_poly.pdbx_strand_id
1 'polypeptide(L)'
;MLLSMLMLAAPTGLGDGQGVHGCPNERASEVDARFVEQGTARKCGLGITLFGLELSVGGEKCFPVRYHYPAHQVCNGEHGPGQFCAWEADLSVGEEHCACSRLGVLGTGITLPECVCTEVNGGTVEDFGTENCAIPPWAREPQPGGSL
;
A
#
# COMPACT_ATOMS: atom_id res chain seq x y z
N MET A 1 35.83 1.38 -51.65
CA MET A 1 36.02 2.35 -50.54
C MET A 1 35.40 1.74 -49.30
N LEU A 2 36.25 1.15 -48.44
CA LEU A 2 35.84 0.54 -47.17
C LEU A 2 35.67 1.65 -46.13
N LEU A 3 34.51 1.74 -45.48
CA LEU A 3 34.32 2.55 -44.28
C LEU A 3 34.01 1.60 -43.11
N SER A 4 35.04 1.34 -42.32
CA SER A 4 34.94 0.62 -41.05
C SER A 4 34.26 1.51 -40.02
N MET A 5 33.08 1.12 -39.54
CA MET A 5 32.49 1.69 -38.33
C MET A 5 33.00 0.91 -37.12
N LEU A 6 33.86 1.59 -36.35
CA LEU A 6 34.42 1.16 -35.09
C LEU A 6 33.29 1.13 -34.03
N MET A 7 32.88 -0.06 -33.60
CA MET A 7 32.05 -0.25 -32.41
C MET A 7 32.90 0.10 -31.18
N LEU A 8 32.68 1.28 -30.59
CA LEU A 8 33.16 1.58 -29.24
C LEU A 8 32.36 0.72 -28.26
N ALA A 9 32.94 -0.41 -27.87
CA ALA A 9 32.53 -1.12 -26.67
C ALA A 9 32.87 -0.22 -25.47
N ALA A 10 31.86 0.42 -24.89
CA ALA A 10 32.00 1.01 -23.57
C ALA A 10 32.32 -0.12 -22.58
N PRO A 11 33.40 -0.03 -21.78
CA PRO A 11 33.57 -0.95 -20.68
C PRO A 11 32.40 -0.74 -19.72
N THR A 12 31.51 -1.74 -19.66
CA THR A 12 30.60 -1.90 -18.53
C THR A 12 31.47 -1.94 -17.28
N GLY A 13 31.43 -0.87 -16.50
CA GLY A 13 32.02 -0.83 -15.18
C GLY A 13 31.41 -1.97 -14.37
N LEU A 14 32.16 -3.06 -14.24
CA LEU A 14 31.88 -4.08 -13.24
C LEU A 14 31.93 -3.38 -11.90
N GLY A 15 30.81 -3.47 -11.18
CA GLY A 15 30.60 -2.80 -9.92
C GLY A 15 31.64 -3.18 -8.89
N ASP A 16 32.30 -2.17 -8.35
CA ASP A 16 32.91 -2.24 -7.02
C ASP A 16 32.00 -1.48 -6.06
N GLY A 17 30.88 -2.12 -5.75
CA GLY A 17 29.95 -1.73 -4.70
C GLY A 17 30.11 -2.59 -3.45
N GLN A 18 31.26 -3.25 -3.25
CA GLN A 18 31.55 -3.90 -1.97
C GLN A 18 32.02 -2.83 -0.98
N GLY A 19 31.05 -2.19 -0.31
CA GLY A 19 31.33 -1.44 0.91
C GLY A 19 32.09 -2.33 1.90
N VAL A 20 33.07 -1.74 2.57
CA VAL A 20 34.21 -2.33 3.33
C VAL A 20 33.88 -3.46 4.34
N HIS A 21 32.62 -3.85 4.54
CA HIS A 21 32.20 -4.92 5.47
C HIS A 21 31.08 -5.86 4.98
N GLY A 22 30.81 -5.96 3.67
CA GLY A 22 29.76 -6.87 3.16
C GLY A 22 28.33 -6.44 3.51
N CYS A 23 28.15 -5.15 3.83
CA CYS A 23 26.85 -4.56 4.11
C CYS A 23 26.10 -4.30 2.78
N PRO A 24 24.88 -4.82 2.60
CA PRO A 24 24.06 -4.52 1.43
C PRO A 24 23.83 -3.01 1.38
N ASN A 25 24.18 -2.41 0.25
CA ASN A 25 24.16 -0.96 0.10
C ASN A 25 22.79 -0.48 -0.40
N GLU A 26 21.70 -0.76 0.31
CA GLU A 26 20.32 -0.53 -0.14
C GLU A 26 19.59 0.44 0.79
N ARG A 27 18.79 1.35 0.21
CA ARG A 27 18.00 2.34 0.97
C ARG A 27 16.51 2.01 0.92
N ALA A 28 15.80 2.49 1.92
CA ALA A 28 14.36 2.53 1.90
C ALA A 28 13.85 3.72 1.06
N SER A 29 12.83 3.49 0.24
CA SER A 29 12.12 4.50 -0.55
C SER A 29 10.75 4.76 0.05
N GLU A 30 10.34 6.03 0.08
CA GLU A 30 9.02 6.45 0.52
C GLU A 30 7.92 5.96 -0.44
N VAL A 31 6.86 5.41 0.13
CA VAL A 31 5.64 4.94 -0.54
C VAL A 31 4.46 5.69 0.05
N ASP A 32 3.79 6.47 -0.79
CA ASP A 32 2.62 7.25 -0.40
C ASP A 32 1.48 6.35 0.12
N ALA A 33 0.68 6.91 1.04
CA ALA A 33 -0.57 6.29 1.47
C ALA A 33 -1.52 6.10 0.26
N ARG A 34 -2.23 4.98 0.22
CA ARG A 34 -3.15 4.67 -0.87
C ARG A 34 -4.44 4.02 -0.41
N PHE A 35 -5.49 4.30 -1.17
CA PHE A 35 -6.80 3.67 -1.00
C PHE A 35 -7.03 2.66 -2.12
N VAL A 36 -7.50 1.47 -1.77
CA VAL A 36 -7.88 0.44 -2.73
C VAL A 36 -9.33 0.07 -2.48
N GLU A 37 -10.17 0.29 -3.49
CA GLU A 37 -11.59 -0.05 -3.44
C GLU A 37 -11.81 -1.42 -4.09
N GLN A 38 -12.57 -2.30 -3.43
CA GLN A 38 -12.86 -3.64 -3.95
C GLN A 38 -14.36 -3.91 -4.05
N GLY A 39 -14.70 -4.75 -5.02
CA GLY A 39 -16.07 -5.18 -5.30
C GLY A 39 -16.85 -4.26 -6.24
N THR A 40 -18.09 -4.64 -6.51
CA THR A 40 -18.97 -3.85 -7.39
C THR A 40 -19.53 -2.66 -6.62
N ALA A 41 -19.13 -1.45 -7.03
CA ALA A 41 -19.68 -0.21 -6.48
C ALA A 41 -21.21 -0.17 -6.63
N ARG A 42 -21.90 0.18 -5.55
CA ARG A 42 -23.32 0.48 -5.53
C ARG A 42 -23.51 1.98 -5.43
N LYS A 43 -24.56 2.51 -6.01
CA LYS A 43 -24.86 3.94 -5.90
C LYS A 43 -25.81 4.15 -4.71
N CYS A 44 -25.35 4.84 -3.67
CA CYS A 44 -26.22 5.22 -2.56
C CYS A 44 -26.98 6.48 -2.95
N GLY A 45 -28.10 6.28 -3.65
CA GLY A 45 -29.01 7.36 -4.06
C GLY A 45 -30.23 7.42 -3.16
N LEU A 46 -30.94 8.55 -3.21
CA LEU A 46 -32.27 8.62 -2.59
C LEU A 46 -33.19 7.69 -3.38
N GLY A 47 -33.56 6.59 -2.74
CA GLY A 47 -34.27 5.50 -3.38
C GLY A 47 -35.63 5.28 -2.75
N ILE A 48 -36.66 5.08 -3.57
CA ILE A 48 -37.95 4.59 -3.10
C ILE A 48 -38.05 3.12 -3.50
N THR A 49 -38.28 2.25 -2.53
CA THR A 49 -38.64 0.86 -2.81
C THR A 49 -40.16 0.72 -2.80
N LEU A 50 -40.74 0.36 -3.95
CA LEU A 50 -42.16 0.03 -4.11
C LEU A 50 -42.26 -1.39 -4.65
N PHE A 51 -42.86 -2.30 -3.87
CA PHE A 51 -43.04 -3.72 -4.25
C PHE A 51 -41.75 -4.47 -4.67
N GLY A 52 -40.61 -4.13 -4.06
CA GLY A 52 -39.32 -4.76 -4.35
C GLY A 52 -38.57 -4.22 -5.58
N LEU A 53 -39.15 -3.25 -6.30
CA LEU A 53 -38.43 -2.48 -7.32
C LEU A 53 -37.75 -1.28 -6.66
N GLU A 54 -36.43 -1.18 -6.80
CA GLU A 54 -35.61 -0.12 -6.23
C GLU A 54 -35.32 0.94 -7.31
N LEU A 55 -35.94 2.11 -7.18
CA LEU A 55 -35.65 3.28 -8.03
C LEU A 55 -34.74 4.22 -7.25
N SER A 56 -33.44 4.23 -7.57
CA SER A 56 -32.45 5.13 -6.97
C SER A 56 -32.07 6.26 -7.92
N VAL A 57 -32.19 7.52 -7.48
CA VAL A 57 -31.76 8.70 -8.26
C VAL A 57 -30.59 9.39 -7.55
N GLY A 58 -29.54 9.74 -8.30
CA GLY A 58 -28.36 10.41 -7.73
C GLY A 58 -27.53 9.50 -6.83
N GLY A 59 -26.57 10.06 -6.10
CA GLY A 59 -25.81 9.35 -5.06
C GLY A 59 -24.32 9.15 -5.30
N GLU A 60 -23.57 9.02 -4.22
CA GLU A 60 -22.15 8.63 -4.22
C GLU A 60 -21.97 7.14 -4.54
N LYS A 61 -20.79 6.78 -5.06
CA LYS A 61 -20.42 5.37 -5.26
C LYS A 61 -19.92 4.82 -3.92
N CYS A 62 -20.53 3.75 -3.47
CA CYS A 62 -20.19 3.03 -2.26
C CYS A 62 -19.65 1.65 -2.65
N PHE A 63 -18.36 1.44 -2.43
CA PHE A 63 -17.71 0.15 -2.62
C PHE A 63 -17.88 -0.69 -1.36
N PRO A 64 -18.19 -1.99 -1.48
CA PRO A 64 -18.46 -2.82 -0.31
C PRO A 64 -17.24 -2.96 0.62
N VAL A 65 -16.03 -2.89 0.08
CA VAL A 65 -14.78 -2.97 0.85
C VAL A 65 -13.82 -1.89 0.37
N ARG A 66 -13.20 -1.18 1.32
CA ARG A 66 -12.14 -0.21 1.06
C ARG A 66 -10.95 -0.51 1.96
N TYR A 67 -9.76 -0.53 1.40
CA TYR A 67 -8.52 -0.68 2.15
C TYR A 67 -7.77 0.65 2.17
N HIS A 68 -7.28 1.03 3.35
CA HIS A 68 -6.41 2.17 3.56
C HIS A 68 -5.02 1.67 3.95
N TYR A 69 -4.11 1.75 3.00
CA TYR A 69 -2.70 1.44 3.22
C TYR A 69 -2.00 2.73 3.68
N PRO A 70 -1.40 2.76 4.88
CA PRO A 70 -0.68 3.94 5.35
C PRO A 70 0.56 4.21 4.50
N ALA A 71 1.06 5.45 4.58
CA ALA A 71 2.37 5.79 4.03
C ALA A 71 3.44 4.99 4.79
N HIS A 72 4.35 4.39 4.05
CA HIS A 72 5.40 3.51 4.57
C HIS A 72 6.60 3.58 3.64
N GLN A 73 7.65 2.85 3.96
CA GLN A 73 8.89 2.77 3.21
C GLN A 73 9.19 1.31 2.84
N VAL A 74 9.87 1.11 1.72
CA VAL A 74 10.27 -0.22 1.23
C VAL A 74 11.71 -0.22 0.75
N CYS A 75 12.40 -1.36 0.85
CA CYS A 75 13.76 -1.53 0.34
C CYS A 75 13.78 -1.56 -1.20
N ASN A 76 13.70 -0.39 -1.82
CA ASN A 76 13.80 -0.19 -3.28
C ASN A 76 14.42 1.19 -3.61
N GLY A 77 15.21 1.75 -2.69
CA GLY A 77 15.85 3.06 -2.83
C GLY A 77 17.19 3.02 -3.55
N GLU A 78 17.67 4.20 -3.97
CA GLU A 78 18.97 4.31 -4.59
C GLU A 78 20.08 3.83 -3.65
N HIS A 79 21.03 3.06 -4.19
CA HIS A 79 22.18 2.59 -3.42
C HIS A 79 22.96 3.77 -2.83
N GLY A 80 23.31 3.70 -1.54
CA GLY A 80 23.89 4.82 -0.79
C GLY A 80 24.94 4.40 0.24
N PRO A 81 26.22 4.79 0.07
CA PRO A 81 27.37 4.11 0.70
C PRO A 81 27.23 3.94 2.21
N GLY A 82 27.46 2.72 2.69
CA GLY A 82 27.49 2.41 4.13
C GLY A 82 26.13 2.39 4.80
N GLN A 83 25.05 2.24 4.03
CA GLN A 83 23.69 2.08 4.54
C GLN A 83 23.09 0.76 4.09
N PHE A 84 22.14 0.26 4.87
CA PHE A 84 21.35 -0.90 4.52
C PHE A 84 19.89 -0.70 4.92
N CYS A 85 19.02 -1.49 4.31
CA CYS A 85 17.61 -1.47 4.60
C CYS A 85 17.30 -2.44 5.75
N ALA A 86 16.58 -1.96 6.76
CA ALA A 86 16.22 -2.73 7.94
C ALA A 86 14.71 -2.63 8.21
N TRP A 87 14.14 -3.67 8.81
CA TRP A 87 12.77 -3.61 9.30
C TRP A 87 12.66 -2.55 10.39
N GLU A 88 11.66 -1.69 10.29
CA GLU A 88 11.40 -0.60 11.24
C GLU A 88 10.17 -0.90 12.10
N ALA A 89 9.05 -1.26 11.47
CA ALA A 89 7.79 -1.55 12.16
C ALA A 89 6.82 -2.32 11.26
N ASP A 90 5.74 -2.84 11.88
CA ASP A 90 4.54 -3.28 11.16
C ASP A 90 3.45 -2.22 11.30
N LEU A 91 2.99 -1.68 10.18
CA LEU A 91 1.96 -0.64 10.14
C LEU A 91 0.59 -1.26 9.92
N SER A 92 -0.42 -0.80 10.66
CA SER A 92 -1.78 -1.31 10.53
C SER A 92 -2.44 -0.85 9.23
N VAL A 93 -2.98 -1.80 8.47
CA VAL A 93 -3.81 -1.54 7.29
C VAL A 93 -5.24 -1.38 7.75
N GLY A 94 -5.86 -0.23 7.43
CA GLY A 94 -7.27 -0.02 7.68
C GLY A 94 -8.12 -0.78 6.65
N GLU A 95 -9.13 -1.50 7.09
CA GLU A 95 -10.16 -2.04 6.21
C GLU A 95 -11.51 -1.49 6.64
N GLU A 96 -12.33 -1.11 5.66
CA GLU A 96 -13.66 -0.58 5.88
C GLU A 96 -14.67 -1.45 5.13
N HIS A 97 -15.70 -1.90 5.82
CA HIS A 97 -16.86 -2.55 5.21
C HIS A 97 -17.96 -1.52 5.06
N CYS A 98 -18.32 -1.19 3.82
CA CYS A 98 -19.29 -0.14 3.56
C CYS A 98 -20.59 -0.68 2.97
N ALA A 99 -21.70 -0.08 3.39
CA ALA A 99 -23.02 -0.36 2.87
C ALA A 99 -23.86 0.93 2.76
N CYS A 100 -24.74 0.98 1.77
CA CYS A 100 -25.74 2.05 1.73
C CYS A 100 -26.71 1.90 2.89
N SER A 101 -26.91 2.97 3.65
CA SER A 101 -27.88 2.99 4.73
C SER A 101 -29.30 2.88 4.17
N ARG A 102 -30.09 1.95 4.71
CA ARG A 102 -31.49 1.73 4.32
C ARG A 102 -32.38 1.93 5.54
N LEU A 103 -33.34 2.84 5.42
CA LEU A 103 -34.37 3.04 6.43
C LEU A 103 -35.71 2.58 5.85
N GLY A 104 -36.25 1.46 6.31
CA GLY A 104 -37.51 0.92 5.78
C GLY A 104 -38.30 0.12 6.79
N VAL A 105 -39.63 0.21 6.69
CA VAL A 105 -40.59 -0.55 7.49
C VAL A 105 -41.56 -1.21 6.51
N LEU A 106 -41.69 -2.54 6.58
CA LEU A 106 -42.75 -3.32 5.92
C LEU A 106 -42.89 -3.11 4.39
N GLY A 107 -41.80 -3.24 3.62
CA GLY A 107 -41.85 -3.33 2.16
C GLY A 107 -41.83 -1.99 1.40
N THR A 108 -42.00 -0.87 2.11
CA THR A 108 -41.65 0.47 1.64
C THR A 108 -40.43 0.96 2.40
N GLY A 109 -39.38 1.35 1.68
CA GLY A 109 -38.14 1.84 2.27
C GLY A 109 -37.64 3.08 1.54
N ILE A 110 -36.97 3.94 2.30
CA ILE A 110 -36.17 5.05 1.80
C ILE A 110 -34.71 4.64 1.93
N THR A 111 -34.01 4.55 0.81
CA THR A 111 -32.54 4.42 0.84
C THR A 111 -31.96 5.82 1.08
N LEU A 112 -31.12 5.94 2.11
CA LEU A 112 -30.43 7.20 2.40
C LEU A 112 -29.25 7.35 1.42
N PRO A 113 -28.88 8.60 1.05
CA PRO A 113 -27.80 8.85 0.10
C PRO A 113 -26.39 8.64 0.69
N GLU A 114 -26.27 7.99 1.85
CA GLU A 114 -25.05 7.89 2.63
C GLU A 114 -24.45 6.47 2.54
N CYS A 115 -23.16 6.40 2.23
CA CYS A 115 -22.34 5.21 2.37
C CYS A 115 -21.81 5.12 3.80
N VAL A 116 -22.29 4.14 4.58
CA VAL A 116 -21.84 3.93 5.96
C VAL A 116 -20.77 2.86 5.96
N CYS A 117 -19.57 3.24 6.41
CA CYS A 117 -18.42 2.35 6.52
C CYS A 117 -18.17 1.97 7.99
N THR A 118 -17.87 0.70 8.23
CA THR A 118 -17.45 0.19 9.55
C THR A 118 -16.00 -0.22 9.46
N GLU A 119 -15.15 0.34 10.33
CA GLU A 119 -13.75 -0.03 10.42
C GLU A 119 -13.59 -1.45 10.96
N VAL A 120 -12.74 -2.22 10.30
CA VAL A 120 -12.25 -3.53 10.69
C VAL A 120 -10.73 -3.58 10.50
N ASN A 121 -10.08 -4.55 11.13
CA ASN A 121 -8.63 -4.72 11.01
C ASN A 121 -8.32 -5.36 9.65
N GLY A 122 -7.66 -4.60 8.76
CA GLY A 122 -7.26 -5.03 7.42
C GLY A 122 -5.90 -5.73 7.36
N GLY A 123 -5.32 -6.07 8.51
CA GLY A 123 -3.99 -6.65 8.65
C GLY A 123 -2.90 -5.61 8.88
N THR A 124 -1.68 -5.98 8.54
CA THR A 124 -0.49 -5.12 8.65
C THR A 124 0.30 -5.12 7.34
N VAL A 125 1.09 -4.06 7.14
CA VAL A 125 2.10 -3.95 6.08
C VAL A 125 3.45 -3.65 6.73
N GLU A 126 4.49 -4.33 6.27
CA GLU A 126 5.86 -4.13 6.73
C GLU A 126 6.36 -2.73 6.32
N ASP A 127 7.06 -2.08 7.23
CA ASP A 127 7.75 -0.82 7.02
C ASP A 127 9.26 -1.00 7.19
N PHE A 128 10.03 -0.30 6.35
CA PHE A 128 11.47 -0.45 6.30
C PHE A 128 12.19 0.90 6.44
N GLY A 129 13.20 0.95 7.29
CA GLY A 129 14.05 2.12 7.48
C GLY A 129 15.40 1.99 6.79
N THR A 130 16.02 3.14 6.49
CA THR A 130 17.43 3.19 6.08
C THR A 130 18.32 3.34 7.31
N GLU A 131 19.24 2.40 7.52
CA GLU A 131 20.13 2.40 8.66
C GLU A 131 21.62 2.36 8.27
N ASN A 132 22.47 2.89 9.15
CA ASN A 132 23.92 2.94 8.90
C ASN A 132 24.61 1.64 9.34
N CYS A 133 25.53 1.14 8.51
CA CYS A 133 26.30 -0.09 8.77
C CYS A 133 27.34 0.04 9.89
N ALA A 134 27.40 1.17 10.62
CA ALA A 134 28.34 1.37 11.72
C ALA A 134 28.11 0.39 12.88
N ILE A 135 26.87 -0.12 13.02
CA ILE A 135 26.52 -1.22 13.92
C ILE A 135 26.14 -2.41 13.03
N PRO A 136 26.86 -3.54 13.10
CA PRO A 136 26.56 -4.66 12.23
C PRO A 136 25.17 -5.25 12.54
N PRO A 137 24.43 -5.77 11.54
CA PRO A 137 23.06 -6.27 11.71
C PRO A 137 22.95 -7.38 12.78
N TRP A 138 23.96 -8.24 12.89
CA TRP A 138 24.03 -9.33 13.87
C TRP A 138 24.37 -8.88 15.30
N ALA A 139 24.72 -7.61 15.51
CA ALA A 139 24.94 -7.05 16.84
C ALA A 139 23.67 -6.45 17.46
N ARG A 140 22.52 -6.52 16.77
CA ARG A 140 21.23 -6.10 17.32
C ARG A 140 20.59 -7.24 18.09
N GLU A 141 20.04 -6.93 19.27
CA GLU A 141 19.13 -7.84 19.96
C GLU A 141 17.85 -7.99 19.12
N PRO A 142 17.30 -9.20 19.00
CA PRO A 142 16.02 -9.40 18.31
C PRO A 142 14.94 -8.57 19.01
N GLN A 143 14.28 -7.70 18.24
CA GLN A 143 13.13 -6.92 18.71
C GLN A 143 12.02 -7.90 19.15
N PRO A 144 11.49 -7.79 20.37
CA PRO A 144 10.43 -8.65 20.86
C PRO A 144 9.12 -8.28 20.13
N GLY A 145 8.87 -8.91 18.97
CA GLY A 145 7.67 -8.66 18.18
C GLY A 145 7.64 -9.29 16.80
N GLY A 146 8.80 -9.53 16.18
CA GLY A 146 8.88 -10.16 14.86
C GLY A 146 8.60 -11.66 14.93
N SER A 147 7.35 -12.07 14.72
CA SER A 147 7.00 -13.48 14.48
C SER A 147 7.06 -13.73 12.98
N LEU A 148 8.03 -14.54 12.53
CA LEU A 148 8.08 -15.09 11.16
C LEU A 148 6.97 -16.12 10.94
#